data_AF-A0A1I4SSP9-F1
#
_entry.id   AF-A0A1I4SSP9-F1
#
_cell.length_a   1.000
_cell.length_b   1.000
_cell.length_c   1.000
_cell.angle_alpha   90.00
_cell.angle_beta   90.00
_cell.angle_gamma   90.00
#
_symmetry.space_group_name_H-M   'P 1'
#
loop_
_entity.id
_entity.type
_entity.pdbx_description
1 polymer ?
#
loop_
_entity_poly.entity_id
_entity_poly.type
_entity_poly.pdbx_seq_one_letter_code
_entity_poly.pdbx_strand_id
1 'polypeptide(L)'
;MAAKEITATCVFNDEGKFTIVRLSGMRKITYQFDTSATNSDLALRYLVAINGRVHPADDGKPHALSAKQRQIVVTVARGNKVELYLNSDVHPDFRRYPVYAVVAEDNDVEVLITEKKGRSETHLKGKLGQPCDCRRNGKTLVDIYKTSLTGDIWTLVSNLYTVADADAMLPADTTPTIRAAVRRIYAGLPSPELVVEFPASDSAPKHTLRVRFEEAQNVRENTAYVSEVRGVLTRTHPRAYAALLAEAGAVGITEMRVTSGWRPMLGSIVHRAGLGLDINYAERDKERVNINRAVLTNTKAKPDKNVSAKERELYAEYEREKAENEVRKKELKSIESELARSHDNDDKARLQERLRVAKSRTDTSDQRLEIAYDSWNKERNKNEASLISVLRGRLHGNEYVKQVLDPWYMDVNTKSGAPPVPNEQRSANEKTHNNHLHITIQEPKIL
;
A
#
# COMPACT_ATOMS: atom_id res chain seq x y z
N MET A 1 -6.78 -7.34 50.94
CA MET A 1 -5.48 -6.67 51.15
C MET A 1 -5.45 -5.42 50.29
N ALA A 2 -5.30 -4.26 50.93
CA ALA A 2 -5.51 -2.94 50.36
C ALA A 2 -4.53 -2.60 49.23
N ALA A 3 -5.05 -1.94 48.20
CA ALA A 3 -4.26 -1.32 47.14
C ALA A 3 -3.34 -0.25 47.75
N LYS A 4 -2.04 -0.35 47.47
CA LYS A 4 -1.06 0.68 47.82
C LYS A 4 -1.34 1.91 46.94
N GLU A 5 -1.88 2.97 47.52
CA GLU A 5 -1.96 4.29 46.90
C GLU A 5 -0.53 4.74 46.52
N ILE A 6 -0.35 5.17 45.27
CA ILE A 6 0.92 5.72 44.79
C ILE A 6 0.94 7.21 45.16
N THR A 7 1.91 7.58 45.99
CA THR A 7 2.12 8.91 46.58
C THR A 7 2.46 9.97 45.52
N ALA A 8 1.81 11.14 45.63
CA ALA A 8 1.95 12.31 44.77
C ALA A 8 3.29 13.07 44.90
N THR A 9 3.67 13.82 43.87
CA THR A 9 4.71 14.85 43.92
C THR A 9 4.05 16.22 44.13
N CYS A 10 4.56 17.03 45.08
CA CYS A 10 4.09 18.40 45.33
C CYS A 10 4.84 19.41 44.45
N VAL A 11 4.12 20.40 43.91
CA VAL A 11 4.70 21.66 43.45
C VAL A 11 4.30 22.74 44.46
N PHE A 12 5.28 23.44 45.02
CA PHE A 12 5.05 24.60 45.89
C PHE A 12 4.67 25.81 45.03
N ASN A 13 3.60 26.52 45.39
CA ASN A 13 3.46 27.93 45.02
C ASN A 13 3.75 28.79 46.26
N ASP A 14 4.06 30.07 46.02
CA ASP A 14 4.55 31.02 47.02
C ASP A 14 3.56 31.33 48.17
N GLU A 15 2.35 30.76 48.13
CA GLU A 15 1.27 30.96 49.10
C GLU A 15 1.01 29.73 50.01
N GLY A 16 1.80 28.66 49.88
CA GLY A 16 1.71 27.50 50.78
C GLY A 16 0.43 26.65 50.63
N LYS A 17 -0.32 26.79 49.54
CA LYS A 17 -1.49 25.94 49.23
C LYS A 17 -1.03 24.64 48.58
N PHE A 18 -1.37 23.49 49.18
CA PHE A 18 -1.14 22.18 48.58
C PHE A 18 -2.27 21.82 47.61
N THR A 19 -1.92 21.31 46.43
CA THR A 19 -2.87 20.62 45.54
C THR A 19 -2.52 19.14 45.57
N ILE A 20 -3.42 18.30 46.09
CA ILE A 20 -3.26 16.84 46.03
C ILE A 20 -3.51 16.41 44.59
N VAL A 21 -2.44 16.10 43.85
CA VAL A 21 -2.56 15.42 42.56
C VAL A 21 -2.61 13.92 42.82
N ARG A 22 -3.80 13.32 42.75
CA ARG A 22 -3.91 11.85 42.78
C ARG A 22 -3.20 11.30 41.54
N LEU A 23 -2.10 10.58 41.74
CA LEU A 23 -1.51 9.77 40.68
C LEU A 23 -2.48 8.62 40.42
N SER A 24 -3.32 8.77 39.40
CA SER A 24 -4.07 7.63 38.87
C SER A 24 -3.04 6.59 38.44
N GLY A 25 -3.18 5.35 38.89
CA GLY A 25 -2.32 4.27 38.41
C GLY A 25 -2.36 4.23 36.88
N MET A 26 -1.19 4.37 36.25
CA MET A 26 -1.09 4.26 34.79
C MET A 26 -1.44 2.83 34.37
N ARG A 27 -2.08 2.71 33.21
CA ARG A 27 -2.48 1.44 32.59
C ARG A 27 -1.89 1.35 31.20
N LYS A 28 -1.31 0.20 30.90
CA LYS A 28 -0.81 -0.14 29.58
C LYS A 28 -1.95 -0.76 28.77
N ILE A 29 -2.23 -0.18 27.62
CA ILE A 29 -3.17 -0.69 26.62
C ILE A 29 -2.36 -1.15 25.41
N THR A 30 -2.49 -2.44 25.06
CA THR A 30 -1.78 -3.04 23.94
C THR A 30 -2.77 -3.55 22.90
N TYR A 31 -2.66 -3.08 21.66
CA TYR A 31 -3.37 -3.66 20.52
C TYR A 31 -2.40 -4.53 19.72
N GLN A 32 -2.70 -5.81 19.54
CA GLN A 32 -1.88 -6.74 18.79
C GLN A 32 -2.63 -7.22 17.54
N PHE A 33 -1.97 -7.13 16.38
CA PHE A 33 -2.57 -7.43 15.09
C PHE A 33 -1.99 -8.67 14.42
N ASP A 34 -2.87 -9.60 14.08
CA ASP A 34 -2.60 -10.71 13.17
C ASP A 34 -3.35 -10.47 11.84
N THR A 35 -2.60 -10.19 10.76
CA THR A 35 -3.14 -10.05 9.38
C THR A 35 -2.73 -11.20 8.48
N SER A 36 -2.28 -12.32 9.03
CA SER A 36 -1.83 -13.49 8.27
C SER A 36 -2.91 -14.06 7.34
N ALA A 37 -4.18 -13.81 7.63
CA ALA A 37 -5.29 -14.18 6.77
C ALA A 37 -5.14 -13.65 5.34
N THR A 38 -4.62 -12.42 5.15
CA THR A 38 -4.42 -11.82 3.82
C THR A 38 -2.95 -11.53 3.52
N ASN A 39 -2.23 -10.91 4.44
CA ASN A 39 -0.82 -10.57 4.34
C ASN A 39 -0.26 -10.28 5.74
N SER A 40 0.66 -11.14 6.22
CA SER A 40 1.32 -10.97 7.53
C SER A 40 2.08 -9.65 7.67
N ASP A 41 2.52 -9.09 6.54
CA ASP A 41 3.40 -7.93 6.46
C ASP A 41 2.63 -6.66 6.07
N LEU A 42 1.30 -6.70 6.10
CA LEU A 42 0.45 -5.56 5.77
C LEU A 42 0.81 -4.35 6.66
N ALA A 43 1.27 -3.28 6.01
CA ALA A 43 1.66 -2.04 6.66
C ALA A 43 0.42 -1.23 7.08
N LEU A 44 -0.16 -1.57 8.24
CA LEU A 44 -1.37 -0.92 8.74
C LEU A 44 -1.08 0.50 9.22
N ARG A 45 -1.76 1.48 8.64
CA ARG A 45 -1.73 2.86 9.11
C ARG A 45 -2.68 3.03 10.29
N TYR A 46 -2.21 3.73 11.32
CA TYR A 46 -2.99 3.93 12.53
C TYR A 46 -2.74 5.28 13.19
N LEU A 47 -3.71 5.69 14.00
CA LEU A 47 -3.60 6.75 14.99
C LEU A 47 -4.31 6.36 16.27
N VAL A 48 -3.86 6.92 17.39
CA VAL A 48 -4.52 6.75 18.68
C VAL A 48 -4.99 8.11 19.18
N ALA A 49 -6.25 8.16 19.61
CA ALA A 49 -6.77 9.28 20.38
C ALA A 49 -6.98 8.86 21.83
N ILE A 50 -6.71 9.77 22.76
CA ILE A 50 -6.98 9.62 24.19
C ILE A 50 -8.08 10.63 24.54
N ASN A 51 -9.22 10.13 25.02
CA ASN A 51 -10.41 10.93 25.29
C ASN A 51 -10.83 11.79 24.09
N GLY A 52 -10.83 11.22 22.89
CA GLY A 52 -11.18 11.91 21.64
C GLY A 52 -10.10 12.85 21.10
N ARG A 53 -8.93 12.95 21.72
CA ARG A 53 -7.84 13.84 21.28
C ARG A 53 -6.61 13.06 20.83
N VAL A 54 -6.20 13.28 19.58
CA VAL A 54 -4.90 12.80 19.07
C VAL A 54 -3.81 13.72 19.61
N HIS A 55 -2.64 13.15 19.92
CA HIS A 55 -1.50 13.94 20.35
C HIS A 55 -1.07 14.89 19.22
N PRO A 56 -0.81 16.19 19.49
CA PRO A 56 -0.51 17.16 18.41
C PRO A 56 0.67 16.78 17.51
N ALA A 57 1.67 16.06 18.04
CA ALA A 57 2.80 15.60 17.24
C ALA A 57 2.44 14.55 16.18
N ASP A 58 1.33 13.83 16.39
CA ASP A 58 0.82 12.76 15.52
C ASP A 58 -0.30 13.25 14.59
N ASP A 59 -0.78 14.49 14.75
CA ASP A 59 -1.88 14.99 13.96
C ASP A 59 -1.49 15.17 12.48
N GLY A 60 -2.27 14.55 11.59
CA GLY A 60 -1.94 14.45 10.17
C GLY A 60 -0.70 13.59 9.83
N LYS A 61 -0.14 12.85 10.81
CA LYS A 61 1.05 12.00 10.64
C LYS A 61 0.78 10.58 11.15
N PRO A 62 0.03 9.77 10.40
CA PRO A 62 -0.32 8.43 10.85
C PRO A 62 0.91 7.52 10.98
N HIS A 63 0.95 6.77 12.07
CA HIS A 63 1.95 5.74 12.31
C HIS A 63 1.71 4.54 11.38
N ALA A 64 2.74 3.71 11.20
CA ALA A 64 2.62 2.43 10.48
C ALA A 64 3.07 1.27 11.36
N LEU A 65 2.24 0.23 11.45
CA LEU A 65 2.69 -1.08 11.89
C LEU A 65 3.47 -1.74 10.75
N SER A 66 4.58 -2.39 11.08
CA SER A 66 5.41 -3.13 10.12
C SER A 66 5.34 -4.63 10.39
N ALA A 67 5.87 -5.46 9.50
CA ALA A 67 6.02 -6.90 9.74
C ALA A 67 6.74 -7.20 11.07
N LYS A 68 7.70 -6.34 11.46
CA LYS A 68 8.49 -6.49 12.69
C LYS A 68 7.80 -5.93 13.94
N GLN A 69 6.84 -5.03 13.78
CA GLN A 69 6.13 -4.37 14.87
C GLN A 69 4.63 -4.52 14.66
N ARG A 70 4.05 -5.53 15.30
CA ARG A 70 2.62 -5.89 15.21
C ARG A 70 1.80 -5.46 16.42
N GLN A 71 2.37 -4.59 17.25
CA GLN A 71 1.76 -4.10 18.48
C GLN A 71 1.78 -2.58 18.53
N ILE A 72 0.67 -2.01 18.99
CA ILE A 72 0.54 -0.62 19.40
C ILE A 72 0.43 -0.62 20.92
N VAL A 73 1.32 0.13 21.59
CA VAL A 73 1.36 0.21 23.05
C VAL A 73 1.17 1.65 23.46
N VAL A 74 0.19 1.89 24.34
CA VAL A 74 -0.12 3.22 24.87
C VAL A 74 -0.28 3.11 26.38
N THR A 75 0.26 4.06 27.12
CA THR A 75 0.13 4.12 28.57
C THR A 75 -0.71 5.33 28.94
N VAL A 76 -1.82 5.11 29.65
CA VAL A 76 -2.77 6.17 30.03
C VAL A 76 -3.15 6.10 31.51
N ALA A 77 -3.62 7.22 32.05
CA ALA A 77 -4.25 7.28 33.36
C ALA A 77 -5.53 6.42 33.39
N ARG A 78 -5.85 5.86 34.58
CA ARG A 78 -7.15 5.24 34.83
C ARG A 78 -8.28 6.21 34.51
N GLY A 79 -9.36 5.70 33.92
CA GLY A 79 -10.54 6.44 33.46
C GLY A 79 -10.39 7.00 32.04
N ASN A 80 -9.19 7.03 31.46
CA ASN A 80 -9.01 7.50 30.10
C ASN A 80 -9.51 6.46 29.09
N LYS A 81 -10.21 6.95 28.07
CA LYS A 81 -10.61 6.19 26.89
C LYS A 81 -9.52 6.27 25.83
N VAL A 82 -9.05 5.12 25.37
CA VAL A 82 -8.11 4.98 24.24
C VAL A 82 -8.89 4.52 23.02
N GLU A 83 -8.80 5.28 21.94
CA GLU A 83 -9.52 5.05 20.69
C GLU A 83 -8.53 4.83 19.55
N LEU A 84 -8.61 3.67 18.89
CA LEU A 84 -7.75 3.31 17.78
C LEU A 84 -8.44 3.66 16.46
N TYR A 85 -7.75 4.38 15.59
CA TYR A 85 -8.18 4.67 14.23
C TYR A 85 -7.24 3.96 13.25
N LEU A 86 -7.78 3.42 12.16
CA LEU A 86 -7.01 2.71 11.15
C LEU A 86 -7.28 3.27 9.75
N ASN A 87 -6.33 3.03 8.85
CA ASN A 87 -6.52 3.20 7.41
C ASN A 87 -6.94 4.63 7.02
N SER A 88 -7.92 4.84 6.14
CA SER A 88 -8.29 6.20 5.72
C SER A 88 -9.02 7.01 6.78
N ASP A 89 -9.58 6.37 7.82
CA ASP A 89 -10.19 7.06 8.98
C ASP A 89 -9.14 7.69 9.92
N VAL A 90 -7.84 7.47 9.69
CA VAL A 90 -6.78 8.23 10.40
C VAL A 90 -6.77 9.71 9.99
N HIS A 91 -7.29 10.03 8.80
CA HIS A 91 -7.29 11.38 8.26
C HIS A 91 -8.08 12.33 9.17
N PRO A 92 -7.49 13.45 9.64
CA PRO A 92 -8.10 14.30 10.66
C PRO A 92 -9.46 14.85 10.25
N ASP A 93 -9.64 15.18 8.97
CA ASP A 93 -10.88 15.78 8.46
C ASP A 93 -12.02 14.76 8.24
N PHE A 94 -11.73 13.45 8.24
CA PHE A 94 -12.72 12.39 7.95
C PHE A 94 -12.88 11.36 9.06
N ARG A 95 -12.13 11.50 10.15
CA ARG A 95 -12.14 10.60 11.30
C ARG A 95 -13.53 10.50 11.93
N ARG A 96 -14.15 9.33 11.88
CA ARG A 96 -15.52 9.10 12.37
C ARG A 96 -15.66 7.87 13.25
N TYR A 97 -14.90 6.81 12.99
CA TYR A 97 -15.18 5.49 13.55
C TYR A 97 -13.91 4.86 14.12
N PRO A 98 -13.62 5.03 15.43
CA PRO A 98 -12.54 4.28 16.03
C PRO A 98 -12.83 2.79 15.85
N VAL A 99 -11.85 2.06 15.30
CA VAL A 99 -11.99 0.63 15.00
C VAL A 99 -12.23 -0.17 16.27
N TYR A 100 -11.57 0.21 17.37
CA TYR A 100 -11.68 -0.37 18.70
C TYR A 100 -11.40 0.73 19.72
N ALA A 101 -12.12 0.69 20.84
CA ALA A 101 -11.91 1.62 21.93
C ALA A 101 -11.98 0.89 23.28
N VAL A 102 -11.11 1.30 24.21
CA VAL A 102 -10.97 0.71 25.54
C VAL A 102 -10.95 1.85 26.57
N VAL A 103 -11.65 1.68 27.69
CA VAL A 103 -11.48 2.55 28.87
C VAL A 103 -10.49 1.86 29.81
N ALA A 104 -9.45 2.59 30.21
CA ALA A 104 -8.44 2.08 31.12
C ALA A 104 -8.99 2.04 32.55
N GLU A 105 -9.28 0.84 33.07
CA GLU A 105 -9.82 0.67 34.43
C GLU A 105 -8.72 0.23 35.42
N ASP A 106 -8.96 -0.85 36.16
CA ASP A 106 -8.06 -1.31 37.22
C ASP A 106 -6.88 -2.14 36.71
N ASN A 107 -7.01 -2.75 35.53
CA ASN A 107 -6.05 -3.67 34.93
C ASN A 107 -5.40 -3.07 33.67
N ASP A 108 -4.22 -3.57 33.33
CA ASP A 108 -3.68 -3.38 31.98
C ASP A 108 -4.59 -4.11 30.98
N VAL A 109 -4.53 -3.74 29.70
CA VAL A 109 -5.40 -4.32 28.67
C VAL A 109 -4.59 -4.80 27.48
N GLU A 110 -4.95 -6.00 27.00
CA GLU A 110 -4.46 -6.55 25.75
C GLU A 110 -5.62 -6.87 24.81
N VAL A 111 -5.63 -6.26 23.63
CA VAL A 111 -6.62 -6.48 22.58
C VAL A 111 -5.96 -7.25 21.44
N LEU A 112 -6.31 -8.53 21.32
CA LEU A 112 -5.87 -9.42 20.26
C LEU A 112 -6.81 -9.31 19.06
N ILE A 113 -6.32 -8.76 17.95
CA ILE A 113 -7.07 -8.47 16.73
C ILE A 113 -6.62 -9.43 15.63
N THR A 114 -7.50 -10.34 15.22
CA THR A 114 -7.22 -11.30 14.14
C THR A 114 -8.03 -10.96 12.89
N GLU A 115 -7.36 -10.75 11.76
CA GLU A 115 -8.03 -10.54 10.48
C GLU A 115 -8.78 -11.80 10.02
N LYS A 116 -10.00 -11.63 9.51
CA LYS A 116 -10.84 -12.73 9.02
C LYS A 116 -11.43 -12.43 7.65
N LYS A 117 -11.21 -13.36 6.71
CA LYS A 117 -11.82 -13.38 5.37
C LYS A 117 -13.26 -13.91 5.42
N GLY A 118 -13.98 -13.68 4.33
CA GLY A 118 -15.35 -14.14 4.14
C GLY A 118 -16.37 -13.18 4.73
N ARG A 119 -17.64 -13.35 4.35
CA ARG A 119 -18.76 -12.62 4.93
C ARG A 119 -18.94 -13.07 6.37
N SER A 120 -19.07 -12.10 7.29
CA SER A 120 -19.41 -12.41 8.66
C SER A 120 -20.93 -12.57 8.78
N GLU A 121 -21.40 -13.63 9.46
CA GLU A 121 -22.82 -13.79 9.83
C GLU A 121 -23.28 -12.74 10.84
N THR A 122 -22.33 -12.20 11.60
CA THR A 122 -22.54 -11.09 12.53
C THR A 122 -21.84 -9.87 11.96
N HIS A 123 -22.58 -8.86 11.52
CA HIS A 123 -22.02 -7.61 11.01
C HIS A 123 -21.34 -6.81 12.13
N LEU A 124 -20.16 -7.27 12.57
CA LEU A 124 -19.45 -6.75 13.72
C LEU A 124 -19.09 -5.27 13.50
N LYS A 125 -19.55 -4.41 14.41
CA LYS A 125 -19.37 -2.94 14.33
C LYS A 125 -18.09 -2.44 15.02
N GLY A 126 -16.99 -3.21 15.02
CA GLY A 126 -15.74 -2.80 15.70
C GLY A 126 -15.89 -2.57 17.22
N LYS A 127 -16.93 -3.12 17.86
CA LYS A 127 -17.12 -2.96 19.30
C LYS A 127 -16.44 -4.09 20.06
N LEU A 128 -15.62 -3.74 21.05
CA LEU A 128 -15.10 -4.72 22.00
C LEU A 128 -16.23 -5.16 22.94
N GLY A 129 -16.34 -6.47 23.15
CA GLY A 129 -17.24 -7.07 24.14
C GLY A 129 -16.64 -7.00 25.54
N GLN A 130 -17.04 -7.91 26.42
CA GLN A 130 -16.39 -8.13 27.71
C GLN A 130 -15.03 -8.83 27.53
N PRO A 131 -14.07 -8.65 28.44
CA PRO A 131 -12.81 -9.39 28.39
C PRO A 131 -13.11 -10.89 28.47
N CYS A 132 -12.45 -11.67 27.61
CA CYS A 132 -12.66 -13.13 27.56
C CYS A 132 -11.74 -13.89 28.52
N ASP A 133 -10.69 -13.23 29.01
CA ASP A 133 -9.70 -13.81 29.93
C ASP A 133 -9.06 -12.68 30.75
N CYS A 134 -8.48 -13.04 31.90
CA CYS A 134 -7.73 -12.14 32.76
C CYS A 134 -6.46 -12.85 33.25
N ARG A 135 -5.29 -12.35 32.85
CA ARG A 135 -3.99 -12.97 33.15
C ARG A 135 -3.20 -12.15 34.16
N ARG A 136 -2.48 -12.82 35.06
CA ARG A 136 -1.47 -12.17 35.89
C ARG A 136 -0.14 -12.02 35.14
N ASN A 137 0.36 -10.80 35.05
CA ASN A 137 1.69 -10.47 34.54
C ASN A 137 2.51 -9.80 35.67
N GLY A 138 3.30 -10.60 36.38
CA GLY A 138 3.99 -10.15 37.60
C GLY A 138 3.00 -9.74 38.68
N LYS A 139 3.00 -8.45 39.06
CA LYS A 139 2.09 -7.89 40.07
C LYS A 139 0.81 -7.27 39.48
N THR A 140 0.71 -7.18 38.15
CA THR A 140 -0.40 -6.52 37.46
C THR A 140 -1.32 -7.58 36.82
N LEU A 141 -2.62 -7.32 36.82
CA LEU A 141 -3.59 -8.11 36.06
C LEU A 141 -3.77 -7.48 34.68
N VAL A 142 -3.98 -8.31 33.67
CA VAL A 142 -4.18 -7.92 32.28
C VAL A 142 -5.51 -8.49 31.79
N ASP A 143 -6.43 -7.63 31.42
CA ASP A 143 -7.69 -8.01 30.79
C ASP A 143 -7.48 -8.24 29.29
N ILE A 144 -7.89 -9.40 28.81
CA ILE A 144 -7.66 -9.83 27.43
C ILE A 144 -8.96 -9.79 26.65
N TYR A 145 -8.95 -9.04 25.55
CA TYR A 145 -10.04 -8.96 24.59
C TYR A 145 -9.62 -9.64 23.30
N LYS A 146 -10.46 -10.52 22.76
CA LYS A 146 -10.28 -11.12 21.43
C LYS A 146 -11.32 -10.55 20.49
N THR A 147 -10.87 -10.03 19.36
CA THR A 147 -11.75 -9.45 18.33
C THR A 147 -11.22 -9.74 16.93
N SER A 148 -12.02 -9.45 15.90
CA SER A 148 -11.67 -9.74 14.51
C SER A 148 -11.71 -8.50 13.64
N LEU A 149 -10.74 -8.36 12.73
CA LEU A 149 -10.74 -7.35 11.68
C LEU A 149 -11.31 -7.96 10.38
N THR A 150 -12.57 -7.66 10.06
CA THR A 150 -13.30 -8.22 8.91
C THR A 150 -13.46 -7.19 7.80
N GLY A 151 -13.91 -7.61 6.62
CA GLY A 151 -14.20 -6.68 5.52
C GLY A 151 -15.28 -5.64 5.87
N ASP A 152 -16.27 -6.01 6.70
CA ASP A 152 -17.28 -5.06 7.21
C ASP A 152 -16.64 -3.95 8.06
N ILE A 153 -15.65 -4.30 8.90
CA ILE A 153 -14.92 -3.32 9.70
C ILE A 153 -14.05 -2.44 8.80
N TRP A 154 -13.38 -3.00 7.80
CA TRP A 154 -12.67 -2.21 6.79
C TRP A 154 -13.59 -1.24 6.05
N THR A 155 -14.82 -1.65 5.75
CA THR A 155 -15.85 -0.80 5.15
C THR A 155 -16.24 0.35 6.08
N LEU A 156 -16.34 0.09 7.38
CA LEU A 156 -16.66 1.10 8.39
C LEU A 156 -15.55 2.15 8.54
N VAL A 157 -14.29 1.72 8.59
CA VAL A 157 -13.11 2.59 8.80
C VAL A 157 -12.48 3.10 7.50
N SER A 158 -13.21 3.00 6.40
CA SER A 158 -12.82 3.62 5.14
C SER A 158 -13.68 4.84 4.88
N ASN A 159 -13.07 5.91 4.37
CA ASN A 159 -13.81 7.12 4.02
C ASN A 159 -14.78 6.86 2.87
N LEU A 160 -16.02 7.29 3.04
CA LEU A 160 -17.03 7.35 1.98
C LEU A 160 -17.18 8.81 1.57
N TYR A 161 -16.57 9.18 0.45
CA TYR A 161 -16.54 10.58 0.00
C TYR A 161 -17.86 10.98 -0.63
N THR A 162 -18.31 12.19 -0.32
CA THR A 162 -19.46 12.85 -0.95
C THR A 162 -19.02 13.67 -2.16
N VAL A 163 -20.00 14.19 -2.91
CA VAL A 163 -19.72 15.16 -3.99
C VAL A 163 -19.00 16.41 -3.46
N ALA A 164 -19.39 16.89 -2.28
CA ALA A 164 -18.77 18.06 -1.65
C ALA A 164 -17.31 17.79 -1.25
N ASP A 165 -17.03 16.60 -0.69
CA ASP A 165 -15.66 16.18 -0.39
C ASP A 165 -14.82 16.12 -1.67
N ALA A 166 -15.39 15.55 -2.74
CA ALA A 166 -14.71 15.49 -4.04
C ALA A 166 -14.37 16.87 -4.58
N ASP A 167 -15.32 17.81 -4.58
CA ASP A 167 -15.06 19.18 -5.03
C ASP A 167 -13.95 19.87 -4.23
N ALA A 168 -13.95 19.69 -2.91
CA ALA A 168 -12.97 20.30 -2.01
C ALA A 168 -11.55 19.71 -2.18
N MET A 169 -11.43 18.44 -2.57
CA MET A 169 -10.14 17.76 -2.77
C MET A 169 -9.53 17.95 -4.15
N LEU A 170 -10.37 18.24 -5.14
CA LEU A 170 -9.93 18.43 -6.51
C LEU A 170 -9.12 19.74 -6.64
N PRO A 171 -7.94 19.70 -7.27
CA PRO A 171 -7.13 20.88 -7.56
C PRO A 171 -7.94 21.99 -8.23
N ALA A 172 -7.65 23.26 -7.91
CA ALA A 172 -8.41 24.39 -8.44
C ALA A 172 -8.37 24.46 -9.99
N ASP A 173 -7.25 24.06 -10.58
CA ASP A 173 -6.98 24.00 -12.01
C ASP A 173 -7.55 22.75 -12.71
N THR A 174 -8.20 21.84 -11.98
CA THR A 174 -8.89 20.69 -12.58
C THR A 174 -9.94 21.19 -13.57
N THR A 175 -9.82 20.76 -14.84
CA THR A 175 -10.70 21.23 -15.91
C THR A 175 -12.18 20.94 -15.62
N PRO A 176 -13.13 21.76 -16.11
CA PRO A 176 -14.56 21.55 -15.88
C PRO A 176 -15.04 20.16 -16.30
N THR A 177 -14.55 19.63 -17.42
CA THR A 177 -14.87 18.28 -17.90
C THR A 177 -14.48 17.21 -16.89
N ILE A 178 -13.24 17.25 -16.39
CA ILE A 178 -12.75 16.27 -15.41
C ILE A 178 -13.48 16.42 -14.09
N ARG A 179 -13.68 17.65 -13.60
CA ARG A 179 -14.43 17.91 -12.37
C ARG A 179 -15.85 17.36 -12.45
N ALA A 180 -16.57 17.60 -13.55
CA ALA A 180 -17.91 17.08 -13.76
C ALA A 180 -17.94 15.54 -13.80
N ALA A 181 -16.96 14.91 -14.46
CA ALA A 181 -16.85 13.46 -14.53
C ALA A 181 -16.61 12.84 -13.14
N VAL A 182 -15.69 13.41 -12.36
CA VAL A 182 -15.41 12.96 -10.99
C VAL A 182 -16.64 13.14 -10.10
N ARG A 183 -17.31 14.30 -10.14
CA ARG A 183 -18.57 14.53 -9.40
C ARG A 183 -19.64 13.49 -9.70
N ARG A 184 -19.76 13.04 -10.95
CA ARG A 184 -20.73 12.00 -11.34
C ARG A 184 -20.45 10.66 -10.66
N ILE A 185 -19.18 10.30 -10.45
CA ILE A 185 -18.81 9.11 -9.67
C ILE A 185 -19.33 9.24 -8.23
N TYR A 186 -19.06 10.37 -7.58
CA TYR A 186 -19.46 10.61 -6.18
C TYR A 186 -20.95 10.86 -5.97
N ALA A 187 -21.68 11.26 -7.01
CA ALA A 187 -23.14 11.30 -7.01
C ALA A 187 -23.79 9.91 -7.08
N GLY A 188 -22.99 8.87 -7.40
CA GLY A 188 -23.45 7.52 -7.66
C GLY A 188 -23.89 7.37 -9.12
N LEU A 189 -23.09 6.61 -9.90
CA LEU A 189 -23.42 6.32 -11.29
C LEU A 189 -24.67 5.45 -11.40
N PRO A 190 -25.47 5.58 -12.48
CA PRO A 190 -26.63 4.72 -12.72
C PRO A 190 -26.24 3.28 -13.10
N SER A 191 -25.02 3.09 -13.60
CA SER A 191 -24.42 1.82 -14.01
C SER A 191 -22.90 1.88 -13.74
N PRO A 192 -22.16 0.76 -13.75
CA PRO A 192 -20.71 0.77 -13.58
C PRO A 192 -19.97 1.26 -14.85
N GLU A 193 -20.52 2.26 -15.53
CA GLU A 193 -19.92 2.93 -16.69
C GLU A 193 -19.96 4.45 -16.51
N LEU A 194 -18.84 5.09 -16.82
CA LEU A 194 -18.72 6.54 -16.92
C LEU A 194 -18.37 6.91 -18.36
N VAL A 195 -19.08 7.89 -18.90
CA VAL A 195 -18.78 8.48 -20.21
C VAL A 195 -18.35 9.93 -20.00
N VAL A 196 -17.17 10.28 -20.49
CA VAL A 196 -16.59 11.63 -20.42
C VAL A 196 -16.45 12.17 -21.84
N GLU A 197 -17.03 13.35 -22.08
CA GLU A 197 -16.93 14.02 -23.37
C GLU A 197 -15.89 15.14 -23.28
N PHE A 198 -14.80 14.99 -24.02
CA PHE A 198 -13.76 16.00 -24.12
C PHE A 198 -14.08 16.93 -25.30
N PRO A 199 -14.22 18.24 -25.06
CA PRO A 199 -14.40 19.20 -26.15
C PRO A 199 -13.14 19.24 -27.03
N ALA A 200 -13.30 19.72 -28.26
CA ALA A 200 -12.14 20.04 -29.09
C ALA A 200 -11.31 21.15 -28.43
N SER A 201 -9.99 21.08 -28.58
CA SER A 201 -9.03 22.11 -28.23
C SER A 201 -8.09 22.38 -29.39
N ASP A 202 -7.23 23.39 -29.27
CA ASP A 202 -6.19 23.68 -30.26
C ASP A 202 -5.22 22.50 -30.46
N SER A 203 -5.10 21.63 -29.46
CA SER A 203 -4.17 20.50 -29.41
C SER A 203 -4.80 19.14 -29.69
N ALA A 204 -6.13 19.01 -29.67
CA ALA A 204 -6.80 17.73 -29.84
C ALA A 204 -8.25 17.87 -30.36
N PRO A 205 -8.71 16.96 -31.23
CA PRO A 205 -10.11 16.93 -31.64
C PRO A 205 -11.03 16.51 -30.48
N LYS A 206 -12.32 16.83 -30.63
CA LYS A 206 -13.37 16.31 -29.74
C LYS A 206 -13.31 14.78 -29.72
N HIS A 207 -13.35 14.19 -28.53
CA HIS A 207 -13.42 12.74 -28.37
C HIS A 207 -14.19 12.35 -27.10
N THR A 208 -14.48 11.06 -26.97
CA THR A 208 -15.21 10.49 -25.84
C THR A 208 -14.40 9.39 -25.21
N LEU A 209 -14.27 9.43 -23.88
CA LEU A 209 -13.70 8.36 -23.07
C LEU A 209 -14.83 7.57 -22.38
N ARG A 210 -14.87 6.26 -22.61
CA ARG A 210 -15.72 5.32 -21.88
C ARG A 210 -14.91 4.56 -20.85
N VAL A 211 -15.28 4.68 -19.58
CA VAL A 211 -14.64 3.96 -18.48
C VAL A 211 -15.62 2.94 -17.94
N ARG A 212 -15.23 1.67 -17.98
CA ARG A 212 -15.97 0.57 -17.35
C ARG A 212 -15.33 0.22 -16.02
N PHE A 213 -16.14 0.10 -14.98
CA PHE A 213 -15.70 -0.35 -13.66
C PHE A 213 -16.06 -1.82 -13.50
N GLU A 214 -15.07 -2.66 -13.21
CA GLU A 214 -15.30 -4.06 -12.92
C GLU A 214 -15.89 -4.23 -11.51
N GLU A 215 -16.80 -5.19 -11.35
CA GLU A 215 -17.39 -5.49 -10.05
C GLU A 215 -16.30 -5.96 -9.08
N ALA A 216 -16.22 -5.32 -7.91
CA ALA A 216 -15.22 -5.66 -6.90
C ALA A 216 -15.55 -7.00 -6.22
N GLN A 217 -15.11 -8.12 -6.82
CA GLN A 217 -15.28 -9.47 -6.25
C GLN A 217 -14.80 -9.54 -4.79
N ASN A 218 -13.72 -8.84 -4.43
CA ASN A 218 -13.24 -8.78 -3.06
C ASN A 218 -14.29 -8.22 -2.07
N VAL A 219 -15.02 -7.19 -2.48
CA VAL A 219 -16.08 -6.58 -1.66
C VAL A 219 -17.21 -7.59 -1.50
N ARG A 220 -17.69 -8.17 -2.60
CA ARG A 220 -18.76 -9.18 -2.60
C ARG A 220 -18.44 -10.36 -1.69
N GLU A 221 -17.20 -10.84 -1.66
CA GLU A 221 -16.82 -12.03 -0.89
C GLU A 221 -16.59 -11.76 0.60
N ASN A 222 -16.32 -10.51 0.99
CA ASN A 222 -15.82 -10.20 2.34
C ASN A 222 -16.67 -9.19 3.12
N THR A 223 -17.75 -8.68 2.54
CA THR A 223 -18.61 -7.67 3.18
C THR A 223 -20.10 -8.01 3.06
N ALA A 224 -20.90 -7.46 3.97
CA ALA A 224 -22.31 -7.19 3.73
C ALA A 224 -22.46 -6.38 2.44
N TYR A 225 -23.57 -6.53 1.71
CA TYR A 225 -23.72 -5.89 0.40
C TYR A 225 -23.33 -4.40 0.41
N VAL A 226 -22.31 -4.06 -0.39
CA VAL A 226 -21.87 -2.70 -0.68
C VAL A 226 -22.08 -2.47 -2.18
N SER A 227 -22.81 -1.41 -2.54
CA SER A 227 -23.01 -1.04 -3.94
C SER A 227 -21.68 -0.68 -4.60
N GLU A 228 -21.42 -1.20 -5.80
CA GLU A 228 -20.23 -0.82 -6.58
C GLU A 228 -20.20 0.70 -6.80
N VAL A 229 -21.27 1.24 -7.42
CA VAL A 229 -21.34 2.63 -7.87
C VAL A 229 -21.49 3.67 -6.75
N ARG A 230 -22.07 3.31 -5.60
CA ARG A 230 -22.30 4.23 -4.47
C ARG A 230 -21.43 3.95 -3.26
N GLY A 231 -20.81 2.78 -3.20
CA GLY A 231 -20.08 2.30 -2.04
C GLY A 231 -18.63 1.99 -2.35
N VAL A 232 -18.31 1.33 -3.47
CA VAL A 232 -16.91 1.00 -3.81
C VAL A 232 -16.23 2.19 -4.47
N LEU A 233 -16.80 2.69 -5.56
CA LEU A 233 -16.18 3.78 -6.34
C LEU A 233 -16.00 5.05 -5.50
N THR A 234 -16.98 5.38 -4.67
CA THR A 234 -16.98 6.59 -3.83
C THR A 234 -16.09 6.49 -2.59
N ARG A 235 -15.43 5.34 -2.37
CA ARG A 235 -14.38 5.17 -1.35
C ARG A 235 -12.97 5.32 -1.91
N THR A 236 -12.81 5.28 -3.23
CA THR A 236 -11.58 5.71 -3.86
C THR A 236 -11.46 7.23 -3.77
N HIS A 237 -10.25 7.74 -3.60
CA HIS A 237 -9.96 9.15 -3.43
C HIS A 237 -10.18 9.94 -4.74
N PRO A 238 -10.81 11.13 -4.70
CA PRO A 238 -11.17 11.91 -5.90
C PRO A 238 -10.02 12.20 -6.85
N ARG A 239 -8.84 12.52 -6.29
CA ARG A 239 -7.62 12.76 -7.07
C ARG A 239 -7.17 11.57 -7.92
N ALA A 240 -7.47 10.33 -7.51
CA ALA A 240 -7.09 9.15 -8.28
C ALA A 240 -7.88 9.10 -9.60
N TYR A 241 -9.19 9.34 -9.54
CA TYR A 241 -10.01 9.45 -10.75
C TYR A 241 -9.64 10.68 -11.58
N ALA A 242 -9.40 11.83 -10.95
CA ALA A 242 -9.02 13.03 -11.69
C ALA A 242 -7.72 12.86 -12.48
N ALA A 243 -6.67 12.31 -11.84
CA ALA A 243 -5.39 12.04 -12.50
C ALA A 243 -5.58 11.06 -13.66
N LEU A 244 -6.26 9.94 -13.44
CA LEU A 244 -6.50 8.95 -14.48
C LEU A 244 -7.29 9.54 -15.66
N LEU A 245 -8.43 10.18 -15.41
CA LEU A 245 -9.30 10.70 -16.45
C LEU A 245 -8.64 11.85 -17.23
N ALA A 246 -7.89 12.73 -16.55
CA ALA A 246 -7.16 13.82 -17.18
C ALA A 246 -6.08 13.29 -18.11
N GLU A 247 -5.21 12.38 -17.64
CA GLU A 247 -4.13 11.86 -18.47
C GLU A 247 -4.66 10.95 -19.58
N ALA A 248 -5.73 10.18 -19.33
CA ALA A 248 -6.36 9.37 -20.36
C ALA A 248 -6.95 10.22 -21.50
N GLY A 249 -7.66 11.30 -21.16
CA GLY A 249 -8.19 12.25 -22.15
C GLY A 249 -7.09 12.96 -22.93
N ALA A 250 -6.00 13.35 -22.26
CA ALA A 250 -4.87 14.00 -22.92
C ALA A 250 -4.12 13.07 -23.91
N VAL A 251 -4.19 11.75 -23.72
CA VAL A 251 -3.63 10.74 -24.65
C VAL A 251 -4.62 10.37 -25.77
N GLY A 252 -5.88 10.78 -25.65
CA GLY A 252 -6.96 10.42 -26.57
C GLY A 252 -7.45 8.98 -26.37
N ILE A 253 -7.38 8.45 -25.15
CA ILE A 253 -7.98 7.13 -24.85
C ILE A 253 -9.50 7.23 -25.00
N THR A 254 -10.07 6.27 -25.72
CA THR A 254 -11.50 6.20 -26.04
C THR A 254 -12.25 5.17 -25.20
N GLU A 255 -11.57 4.11 -24.76
CA GLU A 255 -12.12 3.12 -23.83
C GLU A 255 -11.06 2.64 -22.84
N MET A 256 -11.44 2.40 -21.59
CA MET A 256 -10.61 1.71 -20.60
C MET A 256 -11.47 0.94 -19.59
N ARG A 257 -10.84 -0.04 -18.92
CA ARG A 257 -11.45 -0.74 -17.79
C ARG A 257 -10.63 -0.58 -16.53
N VAL A 258 -11.26 0.00 -15.52
CA VAL A 258 -10.77 0.04 -14.15
C VAL A 258 -11.21 -1.25 -13.47
N THR A 259 -10.25 -2.07 -13.07
CA THR A 259 -10.51 -3.39 -12.48
C THR A 259 -10.60 -3.34 -10.97
N SER A 260 -9.99 -2.34 -10.35
CA SER A 260 -10.02 -2.20 -8.91
C SER A 260 -9.81 -0.75 -8.48
N GLY A 261 -10.49 -0.37 -7.39
CA GLY A 261 -10.28 0.87 -6.66
C GLY A 261 -10.16 0.54 -5.18
N TRP A 262 -11.03 1.11 -4.35
CA TRP A 262 -11.13 0.72 -2.95
C TRP A 262 -11.51 -0.76 -2.81
N ARG A 263 -10.86 -1.48 -1.88
CA ARG A 263 -11.23 -2.86 -1.52
C ARG A 263 -10.87 -3.16 -0.06
N PRO A 264 -11.73 -3.85 0.71
CA PRO A 264 -11.58 -3.94 2.17
C PRO A 264 -10.55 -4.97 2.64
N MET A 265 -10.28 -6.06 1.90
CA MET A 265 -9.52 -7.20 2.46
C MET A 265 -8.36 -7.70 1.61
N LEU A 266 -8.46 -7.72 0.28
CA LEU A 266 -7.37 -8.23 -0.56
C LEU A 266 -6.58 -7.08 -1.17
N GLY A 267 -5.31 -7.33 -1.47
CA GLY A 267 -4.41 -6.32 -2.02
C GLY A 267 -3.69 -5.49 -0.96
N SER A 268 -2.92 -4.53 -1.46
CA SER A 268 -2.07 -3.64 -0.69
C SER A 268 -2.88 -2.64 0.14
N ILE A 269 -2.24 -2.07 1.16
CA ILE A 269 -2.85 -1.05 2.03
C ILE A 269 -3.36 0.16 1.22
N VAL A 270 -2.74 0.48 0.08
CA VAL A 270 -3.15 1.62 -0.78
C VAL A 270 -4.59 1.46 -1.27
N HIS A 271 -5.03 0.27 -1.64
CA HIS A 271 -6.42 0.09 -2.05
C HIS A 271 -7.37 0.03 -0.87
N ARG A 272 -6.95 -0.53 0.27
CA ARG A 272 -7.77 -0.48 1.49
C ARG A 272 -8.01 0.97 1.90
N ALA A 273 -7.01 1.83 1.76
CA ALA A 273 -7.10 3.26 2.02
C ALA A 273 -7.88 4.04 0.94
N GLY A 274 -8.25 3.42 -0.18
CA GLY A 274 -8.90 4.10 -1.31
C GLY A 274 -7.95 4.97 -2.14
N LEU A 275 -6.65 4.74 -2.07
CA LEU A 275 -5.62 5.55 -2.74
C LEU A 275 -5.11 4.92 -4.04
N GLY A 276 -5.46 3.64 -4.28
CA GLY A 276 -5.04 2.86 -5.45
C GLY A 276 -6.14 2.71 -6.52
N LEU A 277 -5.72 2.66 -7.79
CA LEU A 277 -6.53 2.29 -8.95
C LEU A 277 -5.76 1.29 -9.84
N ASP A 278 -6.46 0.27 -10.32
CA ASP A 278 -5.92 -0.72 -11.27
C ASP A 278 -6.66 -0.67 -12.61
N ILE A 279 -5.92 -0.75 -13.71
CA ILE A 279 -6.45 -0.74 -15.09
C ILE A 279 -5.81 -1.88 -15.87
N ASN A 280 -6.60 -2.71 -16.57
CA ASN A 280 -6.06 -3.85 -17.31
C ASN A 280 -6.15 -3.74 -18.83
N TYR A 281 -6.83 -2.72 -19.37
CA TYR A 281 -6.70 -2.35 -20.77
C TYR A 281 -7.01 -0.88 -21.02
N ALA A 282 -6.46 -0.37 -22.12
CA ALA A 282 -6.81 0.92 -22.71
C ALA A 282 -6.96 0.77 -24.23
N GLU A 283 -7.77 1.63 -24.84
CA GLU A 283 -8.05 1.61 -26.27
C GLU A 283 -8.03 3.02 -26.86
N ARG A 284 -7.34 3.20 -27.98
CA ARG A 284 -7.32 4.42 -28.79
C ARG A 284 -7.49 4.03 -30.25
N ASP A 285 -8.36 4.72 -30.99
CA ASP A 285 -8.58 4.48 -32.42
C ASP A 285 -8.88 3.00 -32.78
N LYS A 286 -9.66 2.31 -31.94
CA LYS A 286 -9.97 0.86 -32.02
C LYS A 286 -8.77 -0.07 -31.79
N GLU A 287 -7.60 0.47 -31.48
CA GLU A 287 -6.44 -0.30 -31.06
C GLU A 287 -6.50 -0.53 -29.54
N ARG A 288 -6.92 -1.74 -29.16
CA ARG A 288 -6.93 -2.18 -27.77
C ARG A 288 -5.59 -2.76 -27.34
N VAL A 289 -5.10 -2.24 -26.22
CA VAL A 289 -3.93 -2.77 -25.51
C VAL A 289 -4.39 -3.39 -24.19
N ASN A 290 -4.33 -4.72 -24.10
CA ASN A 290 -4.41 -5.41 -22.83
C ASN A 290 -3.06 -5.23 -22.11
N ILE A 291 -3.09 -4.78 -20.86
CA ILE A 291 -1.89 -4.52 -20.06
C ILE A 291 -1.51 -5.84 -19.40
N ASN A 292 -0.81 -6.72 -20.10
CA ASN A 292 -0.49 -8.05 -19.59
C ASN A 292 0.84 -8.59 -20.13
N ARG A 293 1.73 -8.98 -19.22
CA ARG A 293 3.01 -9.63 -19.52
C ARG A 293 3.29 -10.81 -18.59
N ALA A 294 2.28 -11.35 -17.92
CA ALA A 294 2.44 -12.44 -16.96
C ALA A 294 3.11 -13.69 -17.55
N VAL A 295 3.00 -13.90 -18.86
CA VAL A 295 3.62 -15.03 -19.59
C VAL A 295 5.16 -14.98 -19.65
N LEU A 296 5.79 -13.84 -19.28
CA LEU A 296 7.25 -13.75 -19.19
C LEU A 296 7.82 -14.79 -18.23
N THR A 297 7.18 -14.97 -17.06
CA THR A 297 7.64 -15.89 -16.01
C THR A 297 6.64 -17.00 -15.67
N ASN A 298 5.35 -16.83 -16.01
CA ASN A 298 4.33 -17.84 -15.77
C ASN A 298 4.08 -18.69 -17.02
N THR A 299 4.65 -19.90 -17.05
CA THR A 299 4.49 -20.85 -18.18
C THR A 299 3.05 -21.34 -18.37
N LYS A 300 2.18 -21.17 -17.37
CA LYS A 300 0.74 -21.50 -17.47
C LYS A 300 -0.11 -20.33 -17.97
N ALA A 301 0.44 -19.11 -18.02
CA ALA A 301 -0.28 -17.97 -18.56
C ALA A 301 -0.48 -18.13 -20.07
N LYS A 302 -1.60 -17.60 -20.58
CA LYS A 302 -1.86 -17.61 -22.03
C LYS A 302 -0.80 -16.75 -22.74
N PRO A 303 -0.36 -17.14 -23.95
CA PRO A 303 0.48 -16.29 -24.79
C PRO A 303 -0.13 -14.89 -24.93
N ASP A 304 0.71 -13.88 -24.85
CA ASP A 304 0.32 -12.47 -24.96
C ASP A 304 1.21 -11.78 -25.98
N LYS A 305 0.63 -10.87 -26.79
CA LYS A 305 1.36 -10.14 -27.84
C LYS A 305 2.44 -9.21 -27.27
N ASN A 306 2.34 -8.85 -25.99
CA ASN A 306 3.27 -7.96 -25.32
C ASN A 306 4.57 -8.66 -24.86
N VAL A 307 4.70 -9.99 -25.05
CA VAL A 307 5.92 -10.75 -24.72
C VAL A 307 6.28 -11.65 -25.90
N SER A 308 7.35 -11.32 -26.61
CA SER A 308 7.81 -12.11 -27.75
C SER A 308 8.49 -13.42 -27.31
N ALA A 309 8.58 -14.40 -28.22
CA ALA A 309 9.38 -15.60 -27.96
C ALA A 309 10.86 -15.25 -27.69
N LYS A 310 11.39 -14.27 -28.45
CA LYS A 310 12.75 -13.78 -28.29
C LYS A 310 12.98 -13.13 -26.94
N GLU A 311 12.01 -12.39 -26.43
CA GLU A 311 12.09 -11.78 -25.10
C GLU A 311 12.23 -12.84 -24.01
N ARG A 312 11.47 -13.94 -24.08
CA ARG A 312 11.56 -15.04 -23.11
C ARG A 312 12.92 -15.72 -23.14
N GLU A 313 13.49 -15.92 -24.33
CA GLU A 313 14.85 -16.48 -24.49
C GLU A 313 15.89 -15.56 -23.84
N LEU A 314 15.85 -14.26 -24.13
CA LEU A 314 16.77 -13.28 -23.58
C LEU A 314 16.61 -13.12 -22.06
N TYR A 315 15.37 -13.19 -21.55
CA TYR A 315 15.12 -13.16 -20.11
C TYR A 315 15.64 -14.42 -19.41
N ALA A 316 15.50 -15.60 -20.02
CA ALA A 316 16.06 -16.84 -19.48
C ALA A 316 17.60 -16.82 -19.48
N GLU A 317 18.22 -16.21 -20.50
CA GLU A 317 19.66 -15.96 -20.54
C GLU A 317 20.09 -14.98 -19.44
N TYR A 318 19.38 -13.86 -19.28
CA TYR A 318 19.62 -12.91 -18.19
C TYR A 318 19.56 -13.57 -16.80
N GLU A 319 18.51 -14.35 -16.51
CA GLU A 319 18.40 -15.04 -15.22
C GLU A 319 19.51 -16.07 -14.98
N ARG A 320 19.99 -16.73 -16.05
CA ARG A 320 21.13 -17.65 -15.97
C ARG A 320 22.43 -16.92 -15.67
N GLU A 321 22.74 -15.85 -16.40
CA GLU A 321 23.95 -15.05 -16.16
C GLU A 321 23.93 -14.41 -14.77
N LYS A 322 22.75 -13.98 -14.29
CA LYS A 322 22.55 -13.45 -12.95
C LYS A 322 22.84 -14.49 -11.87
N ALA A 323 22.33 -15.72 -12.04
CA ALA A 323 22.60 -16.82 -11.13
C ALA A 323 24.09 -17.20 -11.10
N GLU A 324 24.75 -17.24 -12.26
CA GLU A 324 26.20 -17.49 -12.31
C GLU A 324 26.99 -16.37 -11.62
N ASN A 325 26.65 -15.10 -11.89
CA ASN A 325 27.31 -13.95 -11.29
C ASN A 325 27.24 -13.96 -9.75
N GLU A 326 26.08 -14.30 -9.18
CA GLU A 326 25.92 -14.46 -7.73
C GLU A 326 26.80 -15.57 -7.14
N VAL A 327 26.99 -16.68 -7.87
CA VAL A 327 27.92 -17.75 -7.45
C VAL A 327 29.36 -17.23 -7.47
N ARG A 328 29.79 -16.51 -8.51
CA ARG A 328 31.14 -15.94 -8.62
C ARG A 328 31.42 -14.91 -7.53
N LYS A 329 30.47 -14.02 -7.25
CA LYS A 329 30.59 -13.02 -6.16
C LYS A 329 30.71 -13.66 -4.79
N LYS A 330 29.98 -14.76 -4.53
CA LYS A 330 30.12 -15.54 -3.28
C LYS A 330 31.48 -16.23 -3.18
N GLU A 331 31.96 -16.82 -4.27
CA GLU A 331 33.31 -17.43 -4.34
C GLU A 331 34.40 -16.39 -4.06
N LEU A 332 34.33 -15.23 -4.71
CA LEU A 332 35.24 -14.10 -4.51
C LEU A 332 35.26 -13.67 -3.04
N LYS A 333 34.10 -13.43 -2.43
CA LYS A 333 33.98 -13.04 -1.01
C LYS A 333 34.51 -14.11 -0.05
N SER A 334 34.36 -15.39 -0.38
CA SER A 334 34.95 -16.49 0.41
C SER A 334 36.47 -16.43 0.38
N ILE A 335 37.06 -16.27 -0.81
CA ILE A 335 38.52 -16.18 -0.99
C ILE A 335 39.08 -14.94 -0.28
N GLU A 336 38.40 -13.79 -0.37
CA GLU A 336 38.78 -12.58 0.37
C GLU A 336 38.78 -12.81 1.89
N SER A 337 37.79 -13.54 2.39
CA SER A 337 37.68 -13.88 3.81
C SER A 337 38.75 -14.89 4.26
N GLU A 338 39.08 -15.87 3.42
CA GLU A 338 40.18 -16.83 3.64
C GLU A 338 41.52 -16.11 3.71
N LEU A 339 41.81 -15.25 2.72
CA LEU A 339 43.06 -14.49 2.65
C LEU A 339 43.26 -13.59 3.87
N ALA A 340 42.19 -12.92 4.33
CA ALA A 340 42.24 -12.05 5.50
C ALA A 340 42.54 -12.80 6.82
N ARG A 341 42.21 -14.09 6.89
CA ARG A 341 42.43 -14.95 8.06
C ARG A 341 43.71 -15.77 8.00
N SER A 342 44.35 -15.85 6.84
CA SER A 342 45.58 -16.61 6.68
C SER A 342 46.75 -15.89 7.35
N HIS A 343 47.51 -16.63 8.17
CA HIS A 343 48.72 -16.14 8.83
C HIS A 343 50.00 -16.74 8.24
N ASP A 344 49.87 -17.72 7.34
CA ASP A 344 50.97 -18.41 6.68
C ASP A 344 51.32 -17.75 5.34
N ASN A 345 52.61 -17.59 5.04
CA ASN A 345 53.05 -16.84 3.86
C ASN A 345 52.82 -17.61 2.56
N ASP A 346 52.97 -18.94 2.56
CA ASP A 346 52.78 -19.77 1.37
C ASP A 346 51.29 -19.89 1.03
N ASP A 347 50.44 -20.04 2.06
CA ASP A 347 49.00 -20.01 1.91
C ASP A 347 48.49 -18.65 1.42
N LYS A 348 49.06 -17.55 1.92
CA LYS A 348 48.76 -16.20 1.40
C LYS A 348 49.09 -16.06 -0.08
N ALA A 349 50.27 -16.51 -0.52
CA ALA A 349 50.65 -16.42 -1.93
C ALA A 349 49.68 -17.22 -2.84
N ARG A 350 49.29 -18.42 -2.40
CA ARG A 350 48.28 -19.24 -3.10
C ARG A 350 46.91 -18.58 -3.14
N LEU A 351 46.46 -18.01 -2.02
CA LEU A 351 45.17 -17.31 -1.92
C LEU A 351 45.14 -16.02 -2.73
N GLN A 352 46.25 -15.30 -2.83
CA GLN A 352 46.39 -14.13 -3.70
C GLN A 352 46.21 -14.48 -5.18
N GLU A 353 46.80 -15.59 -5.64
CA GLU A 353 46.61 -16.05 -7.01
C GLU A 353 45.17 -16.53 -7.28
N ARG A 354 44.57 -17.27 -6.34
CA ARG A 354 43.13 -17.62 -6.41
C ARG A 354 42.26 -16.38 -6.47
N LEU A 355 42.57 -15.36 -5.67
CA LEU A 355 41.85 -14.08 -5.65
C LEU A 355 41.94 -13.37 -7.01
N ARG A 356 43.13 -13.32 -7.62
CA ARG A 356 43.33 -12.72 -8.95
C ARG A 356 42.47 -13.42 -10.02
N VAL A 357 42.47 -14.76 -10.03
CA VAL A 357 41.64 -15.55 -10.95
C VAL A 357 40.15 -15.35 -10.68
N ALA A 358 39.73 -15.35 -9.42
CA ALA A 358 38.33 -15.14 -9.03
C ALA A 358 37.82 -13.74 -9.40
N LYS A 359 38.65 -12.70 -9.25
CA LYS A 359 38.35 -11.33 -9.70
C LYS A 359 38.11 -11.28 -11.20
N SER A 360 39.06 -11.80 -12.00
CA SER A 360 38.91 -11.81 -13.47
C SER A 360 37.66 -12.58 -13.95
N ARG A 361 37.31 -13.69 -13.28
CA ARG A 361 36.07 -14.43 -13.56
C ARG A 361 34.82 -13.64 -13.18
N THR A 362 34.86 -12.91 -12.07
CA THR A 362 33.76 -12.04 -11.63
C THR A 362 33.58 -10.90 -12.62
N ASP A 363 34.66 -10.23 -13.04
CA ASP A 363 34.61 -9.16 -14.04
C ASP A 363 34.01 -9.64 -15.37
N THR A 364 34.43 -10.83 -15.84
CA THR A 364 33.87 -11.45 -17.05
C THR A 364 32.38 -11.76 -16.88
N SER A 365 31.98 -12.25 -15.71
CA SER A 365 30.58 -12.55 -15.42
C SER A 365 29.73 -11.29 -15.29
N ASP A 366 30.27 -10.21 -14.73
CA ASP A 366 29.60 -8.90 -14.66
C ASP A 366 29.33 -8.36 -16.07
N GLN A 367 30.31 -8.44 -16.99
CA GLN A 367 30.12 -8.03 -18.39
C GLN A 367 29.04 -8.86 -19.10
N ARG A 368 29.03 -10.19 -18.92
CA ARG A 368 27.99 -11.05 -19.52
C ARG A 368 26.60 -10.74 -18.98
N LEU A 369 26.51 -10.50 -17.67
CA LEU A 369 25.26 -10.11 -17.02
C LEU A 369 24.74 -8.77 -17.58
N GLU A 370 25.60 -7.78 -17.74
CA GLU A 370 25.26 -6.48 -18.33
C GLU A 370 24.75 -6.63 -19.78
N ILE A 371 25.48 -7.38 -20.62
CA ILE A 371 25.07 -7.67 -22.00
C ILE A 371 23.71 -8.38 -22.06
N ALA A 372 23.49 -9.38 -21.20
CA ALA A 372 22.23 -10.12 -21.15
C ALA A 372 21.06 -9.23 -20.68
N TYR A 373 21.30 -8.39 -19.66
CA TYR A 373 20.32 -7.42 -19.16
C TYR A 373 19.94 -6.39 -20.22
N ASP A 374 20.91 -5.81 -20.92
CA ASP A 374 20.67 -4.83 -21.98
C ASP A 374 19.95 -5.45 -23.18
N SER A 375 20.33 -6.67 -23.56
CA SER A 375 19.69 -7.40 -24.65
C SER A 375 18.22 -7.68 -24.35
N TRP A 376 17.92 -8.16 -23.13
CA TRP A 376 16.54 -8.36 -22.68
C TRP A 376 15.76 -7.05 -22.65
N ASN A 377 16.31 -5.99 -22.06
CA ASN A 377 15.64 -4.69 -21.97
C ASN A 377 15.35 -4.07 -23.34
N LYS A 378 16.27 -4.21 -24.29
CA LYS A 378 16.07 -3.74 -25.67
C LYS A 378 14.88 -4.43 -26.32
N GLU A 379 14.74 -5.74 -26.16
CA GLU A 379 13.62 -6.51 -26.71
C GLU A 379 12.31 -6.22 -25.94
N ARG A 380 12.35 -6.07 -24.60
CA ARG A 380 11.21 -5.65 -23.79
C ARG A 380 10.64 -4.30 -24.25
N ASN A 381 11.51 -3.30 -24.42
CA ASN A 381 11.13 -1.96 -24.85
C ASN A 381 10.52 -1.95 -26.25
N LYS A 382 11.02 -2.81 -27.15
CA LYS A 382 10.47 -2.97 -28.50
C LYS A 382 9.03 -3.50 -28.49
N ASN A 383 8.68 -4.33 -27.51
CA ASN A 383 7.34 -4.91 -27.35
C ASN A 383 6.42 -4.08 -26.42
N GLU A 384 6.86 -2.89 -26.00
CA GLU A 384 6.04 -1.96 -25.24
C GLU A 384 5.04 -1.23 -26.13
N ALA A 385 3.76 -1.31 -25.78
CA ALA A 385 2.72 -0.59 -26.50
C ALA A 385 2.86 0.92 -26.27
N SER A 386 3.00 1.70 -27.36
CA SER A 386 3.15 3.15 -27.33
C SER A 386 2.07 3.85 -26.49
N LEU A 387 0.81 3.39 -26.59
CA LEU A 387 -0.31 3.94 -25.83
C LEU A 387 -0.07 3.89 -24.31
N ILE A 388 0.45 2.76 -23.81
CA ILE A 388 0.72 2.55 -22.38
C ILE A 388 1.96 3.34 -21.96
N SER A 389 3.00 3.36 -22.79
CA SER A 389 4.21 4.14 -22.54
C SER A 389 3.91 5.62 -22.34
N VAL A 390 3.09 6.21 -23.24
CA VAL A 390 2.68 7.61 -23.16
C VAL A 390 1.78 7.85 -21.94
N LEU A 391 0.80 6.99 -21.68
CA LEU A 391 -0.06 7.13 -20.48
C LEU A 391 0.79 7.09 -19.20
N ARG A 392 1.72 6.14 -19.08
CA ARG A 392 2.64 6.04 -17.93
C ARG A 392 3.47 7.30 -17.77
N GLY A 393 4.07 7.79 -18.85
CA GLY A 393 4.88 9.02 -18.82
C GLY A 393 4.10 10.23 -18.31
N ARG A 394 2.83 10.37 -18.71
CA ARG A 394 1.95 11.43 -18.22
C ARG A 394 1.59 11.26 -16.74
N LEU A 395 1.27 10.04 -16.32
CA LEU A 395 0.99 9.72 -14.92
C LEU A 395 2.19 10.00 -14.01
N HIS A 396 3.42 9.73 -14.45
CA HIS A 396 4.63 10.11 -13.71
C HIS A 396 4.73 11.62 -13.50
N GLY A 397 4.39 12.40 -14.53
CA GLY A 397 4.39 13.87 -14.48
C GLY A 397 3.27 14.48 -13.62
N ASN A 398 2.22 13.72 -13.29
CA ASN A 398 1.10 14.22 -12.52
C ASN A 398 1.47 14.43 -11.05
N GLU A 399 1.30 15.65 -10.52
CA GLU A 399 1.72 16.04 -9.16
C GLU A 399 1.15 15.12 -8.07
N TYR A 400 -0.06 14.61 -8.24
CA TYR A 400 -0.76 13.84 -7.22
C TYR A 400 -0.48 12.34 -7.27
N VAL A 401 0.17 11.84 -8.31
CA VAL A 401 0.48 10.41 -8.45
C VAL A 401 1.81 10.10 -7.77
N LYS A 402 1.80 9.20 -6.78
CA LYS A 402 2.97 8.76 -6.00
C LYS A 402 3.62 7.50 -6.57
N GLN A 403 2.82 6.56 -7.08
CA GLN A 403 3.33 5.29 -7.62
C GLN A 403 2.66 4.98 -8.95
N VAL A 404 3.45 4.43 -9.87
CA VAL A 404 2.99 3.91 -11.15
C VAL A 404 3.69 2.57 -11.37
N LEU A 405 2.92 1.47 -11.27
CA LEU A 405 3.45 0.12 -11.38
C LEU A 405 2.74 -0.60 -12.52
N ASP A 406 3.47 -1.20 -13.44
CA ASP A 406 2.87 -1.91 -14.56
C ASP A 406 3.74 -3.10 -15.01
N PRO A 407 3.31 -3.89 -16.02
CA PRO A 407 4.02 -5.09 -16.43
C PRO A 407 5.37 -4.83 -17.13
N TRP A 408 5.68 -3.57 -17.45
CA TRP A 408 6.94 -3.14 -18.01
C TRP A 408 7.85 -2.52 -16.96
N TYR A 409 7.33 -1.66 -16.08
CA TYR A 409 8.12 -0.87 -15.15
C TYR A 409 7.47 -0.75 -13.77
N MET A 410 8.33 -0.62 -12.74
CA MET A 410 7.95 -0.35 -11.37
C MET A 410 8.51 1.01 -10.95
N ASP A 411 7.63 1.97 -10.64
CA ASP A 411 7.99 3.20 -9.94
C ASP A 411 7.17 3.34 -8.66
N VAL A 412 7.82 3.08 -7.53
CA VAL A 412 7.22 3.16 -6.18
C VAL A 412 7.25 4.57 -5.60
N ASN A 413 7.91 5.53 -6.27
CA ASN A 413 7.95 6.93 -5.88
C ASN A 413 8.33 7.83 -7.06
N THR A 414 7.32 8.28 -7.80
CA THR A 414 7.47 9.18 -8.96
C THR A 414 8.10 10.54 -8.60
N LYS A 415 8.17 10.87 -7.30
CA LYS A 415 8.74 12.12 -6.78
C LYS A 415 10.20 11.98 -6.36
N SER A 416 10.78 10.78 -6.45
CA SER A 416 12.17 10.54 -6.07
C SER A 416 13.19 11.09 -7.09
N GLY A 417 12.76 11.36 -8.32
CA GLY A 417 13.66 11.68 -9.44
C GLY A 417 14.45 10.48 -9.97
N ALA A 418 14.34 9.31 -9.33
CA ALA A 418 14.93 8.07 -9.85
C ALA A 418 14.11 7.57 -11.04
N PRO A 419 14.76 7.01 -12.09
CA PRO A 419 14.03 6.41 -13.19
C PRO A 419 13.27 5.15 -12.73
N PRO A 420 12.12 4.84 -13.36
CA PRO A 420 11.42 3.58 -13.15
C PRO A 420 12.33 2.38 -13.45
N VAL A 421 12.24 1.32 -12.64
CA VAL A 421 13.00 0.09 -12.87
C VAL A 421 12.20 -0.91 -13.70
N PRO A 422 12.81 -1.73 -14.56
CA PRO A 422 12.09 -2.79 -15.27
C PRO A 422 11.38 -3.75 -14.32
N ASN A 423 10.17 -4.18 -14.68
CA ASN A 423 9.44 -5.22 -13.96
C ASN A 423 9.96 -6.59 -14.38
N GLU A 424 10.83 -7.19 -13.57
CA GLU A 424 11.40 -8.53 -13.78
C GLU A 424 10.44 -9.65 -13.33
N GLN A 425 9.32 -9.33 -12.67
CA GLN A 425 8.38 -10.32 -12.13
C GLN A 425 9.02 -11.28 -11.12
N ARG A 426 10.00 -10.81 -10.33
CA ARG A 426 10.72 -11.64 -9.35
C ARG A 426 10.13 -11.52 -7.96
N SER A 427 9.93 -10.29 -7.50
CA SER A 427 9.32 -9.98 -6.21
C SER A 427 7.80 -10.23 -6.23
N ALA A 428 7.20 -10.36 -5.05
CA ALA A 428 5.75 -10.48 -4.92
C ALA A 428 5.02 -9.23 -5.49
N ASN A 429 5.62 -8.05 -5.31
CA ASN A 429 5.07 -6.80 -5.82
C ASN A 429 5.08 -6.77 -7.36
N GLU A 430 6.20 -7.13 -7.98
CA GLU A 430 6.31 -7.20 -9.45
C GLU A 430 5.36 -8.23 -10.07
N LYS A 431 5.26 -9.43 -9.48
CA LYS A 431 4.32 -10.46 -9.91
C LYS A 431 2.86 -10.03 -9.79
N THR A 432 2.55 -9.23 -8.77
CA THR A 432 1.20 -8.68 -8.59
C THR A 432 0.85 -7.73 -9.74
N HIS A 433 1.80 -6.91 -10.19
CA HIS A 433 1.59 -5.87 -11.20
C HIS A 433 2.00 -6.29 -12.62
N ASN A 434 2.05 -7.60 -12.91
CA ASN A 434 2.43 -8.10 -14.25
C ASN A 434 1.26 -8.18 -15.25
N ASN A 435 0.06 -7.76 -14.84
CA ASN A 435 -1.15 -7.85 -15.65
C ASN A 435 -2.12 -6.66 -15.53
N HIS A 436 -1.65 -5.53 -15.01
CA HIS A 436 -2.40 -4.28 -14.95
C HIS A 436 -1.46 -3.10 -14.70
N LEU A 437 -1.92 -1.90 -15.01
CA LEU A 437 -1.35 -0.63 -14.59
C LEU A 437 -1.99 -0.25 -13.25
N HIS A 438 -1.17 -0.07 -12.24
CA HIS A 438 -1.54 0.38 -10.91
C HIS A 438 -1.07 1.81 -10.69
N ILE A 439 -1.96 2.63 -10.13
CA ILE A 439 -1.72 4.03 -9.80
C ILE A 439 -2.02 4.21 -8.32
N THR A 440 -1.09 4.80 -7.57
CA THR A 440 -1.35 5.27 -6.21
C THR A 440 -1.21 6.77 -6.13
N ILE A 441 -2.18 7.45 -5.51
CA ILE A 441 -2.09 8.88 -5.24
C ILE A 441 -1.35 9.19 -3.93
N GLN A 442 -0.78 10.39 -3.85
CA GLN A 442 -0.17 10.94 -2.65
C GLN A 442 -1.24 11.54 -1.73
N GLU A 443 -1.38 10.97 -0.54
CA GLU A 443 -2.16 11.56 0.55
C GLU A 443 -1.42 11.36 1.88
N PRO A 444 -0.54 12.30 2.29
CA PRO A 444 0.35 12.14 3.43
C PRO A 444 -0.39 12.05 4.77
N LYS A 445 -1.63 12.55 4.86
CA LYS A 445 -2.46 12.39 6.05
C LYS A 445 -3.01 10.96 6.19
N ILE A 446 -2.76 10.07 5.23
CA ILE A 446 -3.11 8.64 5.28
C ILE A 446 -1.87 7.74 5.13
N LEU A 447 -1.00 7.95 4.13
CA LEU A 447 0.11 7.04 3.76
C LEU A 447 1.52 7.64 3.64
#